data_AF-A0A9D5PP38-F1
#
_entry.id   AF-A0A9D5PP38-F1
#
_cell.length_a   1.000
_cell.length_b   1.000
_cell.length_c   1.000
_cell.angle_alpha   90.00
_cell.angle_beta   90.00
_cell.angle_gamma   90.00
#
_symmetry.space_group_name_H-M   'P 1'
#
loop_
_entity.id
_entity.type
_entity.pdbx_description
1 polymer ?
#
loop_
_entity_poly.entity_id
_entity_poly.type
_entity_poly.pdbx_seq_one_letter_code
_entity_poly.pdbx_strand_id
1 'polypeptide(L)'
;MKGITKRAVAFLLSAVVMISAFAVGASAATDRSINFPAGSSQVSIYMDGERVLEGRSALINSVTYVALRDFCDIIGGCTVTWDAKTRTAVVTKGTKVATFTDGDYYVYEDGRCFYTVERIRIIDNTMFVPVRPAAKALGVTVGWDNATRSVTLENTGELPVSGDKFYNADDLYWLSRIISAEAKGESLYGQIAVGNVVLNRKASSSYPNTIYGVIFDRKHGTQFSPVSFGTIYQKPTASAIIAAKICLEGYSISDEILFFMNPKIATNNWIAQNRTFEFRIGNHYFYS
;
A
#
# COMPACT_ATOMS: atom_id res chain seq x y z
N MET A 1 -52.46 -15.52 -9.33
CA MET A 1 -51.33 -16.03 -8.54
C MET A 1 -50.02 -15.73 -9.26
N LYS A 2 -49.04 -15.22 -8.51
CA LYS A 2 -47.61 -15.00 -8.85
C LYS A 2 -47.28 -13.90 -9.87
N GLY A 3 -47.19 -12.68 -9.34
CA GLY A 3 -46.25 -11.67 -9.85
C GLY A 3 -44.87 -11.87 -9.23
N ILE A 4 -43.82 -11.60 -10.01
CA ILE A 4 -42.48 -11.23 -9.53
C ILE A 4 -41.93 -10.21 -10.54
N THR A 5 -42.05 -8.93 -10.21
CA THR A 5 -41.38 -7.81 -10.87
C THR A 5 -39.87 -7.85 -10.59
N LYS A 6 -39.04 -7.84 -11.63
CA LYS A 6 -37.59 -7.64 -11.55
C LYS A 6 -37.31 -6.24 -10.97
N ARG A 7 -36.80 -6.16 -9.75
CA ARG A 7 -36.19 -4.94 -9.21
C ARG A 7 -34.70 -4.96 -9.52
N ALA A 8 -34.29 -4.11 -10.45
CA ALA A 8 -32.90 -3.70 -10.58
C ALA A 8 -32.55 -2.85 -9.36
N VAL A 9 -31.56 -3.29 -8.58
CA VAL A 9 -31.03 -2.52 -7.46
C VAL A 9 -29.75 -1.84 -7.94
N ALA A 10 -29.88 -0.60 -8.39
CA ALA A 10 -28.77 0.32 -8.57
C ALA A 10 -28.47 0.97 -7.22
N PHE A 11 -27.33 0.64 -6.61
CA PHE A 11 -26.83 1.37 -5.43
C PHE A 11 -26.04 2.59 -5.91
N LEU A 12 -26.77 3.70 -6.15
CA LEU A 12 -26.21 5.04 -6.17
C LEU A 12 -26.27 5.57 -4.73
N LEU A 13 -25.13 5.58 -4.05
CA LEU A 13 -24.96 6.28 -2.76
C LEU A 13 -24.33 7.64 -3.04
N SER A 14 -25.14 8.57 -3.52
CA SER A 14 -24.85 10.00 -3.46
C SER A 14 -25.28 10.53 -2.09
N ALA A 15 -24.39 10.45 -1.10
CA ALA A 15 -24.57 11.13 0.17
C ALA A 15 -24.09 12.58 0.03
N VAL A 16 -25.04 13.50 -0.18
CA VAL A 16 -24.80 14.94 -0.02
C VAL A 16 -24.66 15.20 1.48
N VAL A 17 -23.45 15.43 1.95
CA VAL A 17 -23.19 15.87 3.33
C VAL A 17 -23.42 17.38 3.37
N MET A 18 -24.44 17.82 4.12
CA MET A 18 -24.63 19.23 4.44
C MET A 18 -23.44 19.75 5.25
N ILE A 19 -22.78 20.77 4.72
CA ILE A 19 -21.71 21.49 5.38
C ILE A 19 -22.34 22.40 6.45
N SER A 20 -22.33 21.96 7.70
CA SER A 20 -22.43 22.89 8.82
C SER A 20 -21.04 23.51 9.03
N ALA A 21 -20.86 24.74 8.55
CA ALA A 21 -19.67 25.54 8.78
C ALA A 21 -19.58 25.92 10.25
N PHE A 22 -18.93 25.08 11.06
CA PHE A 22 -18.31 25.55 12.29
C PHE A 22 -16.99 26.19 11.90
N ALA A 23 -16.92 27.52 12.00
CA ALA A 23 -15.68 28.25 11.99
C ALA A 23 -14.85 27.77 13.20
N VAL A 24 -13.97 26.80 12.96
CA VAL A 24 -12.90 26.45 13.89
C VAL A 24 -11.97 27.65 13.86
N GLY A 25 -11.97 28.43 14.95
CA GLY A 25 -10.97 29.45 15.16
C GLY A 25 -9.59 28.84 14.96
N ALA A 26 -8.77 29.49 14.14
CA ALA A 26 -7.37 29.14 13.97
C ALA A 26 -6.70 29.21 15.35
N SER A 27 -6.63 28.07 16.05
CA SER A 27 -5.64 27.92 17.10
C SER A 27 -4.32 27.89 16.37
N ALA A 28 -3.59 29.00 16.42
CA ALA A 28 -2.17 29.02 16.11
C ALA A 28 -1.56 27.77 16.75
N ALA A 29 -1.01 26.88 15.94
CA ALA A 29 -0.26 25.75 16.43
C ALA A 29 0.98 26.33 17.11
N THR A 30 0.87 26.59 18.41
CA THR A 30 2.01 26.89 19.26
C THR A 30 3.05 25.82 18.99
N ASP A 31 4.27 26.27 18.73
CA ASP A 31 5.51 25.51 18.57
C ASP A 31 5.68 24.48 19.69
N ARG A 32 4.97 23.37 19.57
CA ARG A 32 5.01 22.26 20.52
C ARG A 32 6.05 21.30 19.98
N SER A 33 7.12 21.15 20.73
CA SER A 33 8.12 20.12 20.47
C SER A 33 7.44 18.76 20.36
N ILE A 34 7.73 18.03 19.28
CA ILE A 34 7.24 16.67 19.05
C ILE A 34 8.21 15.70 19.70
N ASN A 35 7.70 14.84 20.59
CA ASN A 35 8.50 13.80 21.22
C ASN A 35 8.56 12.57 20.30
N PHE A 36 9.49 12.60 19.34
CA PHE A 36 9.73 11.44 18.49
C PHE A 36 10.29 10.25 19.29
N PRO A 37 10.06 9.01 18.82
CA PRO A 37 10.64 7.82 19.43
C PRO A 37 12.17 7.93 19.57
N ALA A 38 12.73 7.29 20.60
CA ALA A 38 14.18 7.22 20.80
C ALA A 38 14.89 6.68 19.54
N GLY A 39 16.05 7.25 19.19
CA GLY A 39 16.79 6.92 17.98
C GLY A 39 16.31 7.64 16.71
N SER A 40 15.26 8.46 16.80
CA SER A 40 14.86 9.33 15.69
C SER A 40 15.83 10.50 15.52
N SER A 41 15.98 10.97 14.28
CA SER A 41 16.73 12.20 13.97
C SER A 41 15.85 13.17 13.22
N GLN A 42 15.99 14.47 13.48
CA GLN A 42 15.24 15.48 12.76
C GLN A 42 15.70 15.53 11.30
N VAL A 43 14.74 15.78 10.41
CA VAL A 43 14.98 15.91 8.97
C VAL A 43 14.39 17.24 8.54
N SER A 44 15.15 18.03 7.79
CA SER A 44 14.61 19.24 7.14
C SER A 44 13.92 18.87 5.83
N ILE A 45 12.83 19.57 5.51
CA ILE A 45 12.14 19.45 4.22
C ILE A 45 12.34 20.75 3.43
N TYR A 46 12.71 20.58 2.18
CA TYR A 46 12.81 21.63 1.18
C TYR A 46 11.71 21.44 0.13
N MET A 47 11.13 22.53 -0.35
CA MET A 47 10.20 22.57 -1.48
C MET A 47 10.78 23.54 -2.50
N ASP A 48 10.97 23.09 -3.74
CA ASP A 48 11.49 23.92 -4.83
C ASP A 48 12.80 24.67 -4.47
N GLY A 49 13.66 24.05 -3.64
CA GLY A 49 14.94 24.59 -3.17
C GLY A 49 14.88 25.42 -1.89
N GLU A 50 13.71 25.80 -1.40
CA GLU A 50 13.54 26.56 -0.15
C GLU A 50 13.24 25.65 1.04
N ARG A 51 13.83 25.94 2.20
CA ARG A 51 13.57 25.17 3.42
C ARG A 51 12.20 25.55 3.99
N VAL A 52 11.27 24.61 3.98
CA VAL A 52 9.86 24.83 4.36
C VAL A 52 9.45 24.17 5.67
N LEU A 53 10.22 23.18 6.16
CA LEU A 53 9.93 22.52 7.44
C LEU A 53 11.19 22.15 8.21
N GLU A 54 11.18 22.44 9.50
CA GLU A 54 12.18 22.06 10.49
C GLU A 54 11.47 21.61 11.78
N GLY A 55 12.03 20.62 12.49
CA GLY A 55 11.53 20.17 13.79
C GLY A 55 10.23 19.34 13.79
N ARG A 56 9.48 19.29 12.68
CA ARG A 56 8.21 18.56 12.54
C ARG A 56 8.25 17.45 11.49
N SER A 57 9.46 17.00 11.20
CA SER A 57 9.78 15.82 10.39
C SER A 57 10.96 15.08 11.01
N ALA A 58 10.94 13.75 10.91
CA ALA A 58 11.95 12.91 11.52
C ALA A 58 12.21 11.64 10.72
N LEU A 59 13.46 11.19 10.73
CA LEU A 59 13.86 9.87 10.32
C LEU A 59 13.61 8.91 11.49
N ILE A 60 12.69 7.96 11.30
CA ILE A 60 12.31 6.94 12.29
C ILE A 60 12.51 5.58 11.62
N ASN A 61 13.38 4.73 12.15
CA ASN A 61 13.73 3.43 11.55
C ASN A 61 14.12 3.55 10.06
N SER A 62 14.96 4.54 9.73
CA SER A 62 15.39 4.83 8.34
C SER A 62 14.28 5.25 7.38
N VAL A 63 13.08 5.58 7.89
CA VAL A 63 11.97 6.12 7.10
C VAL A 63 11.72 7.57 7.50
N THR A 64 11.69 8.47 6.51
CA THR A 64 11.38 9.88 6.78
C THR A 64 9.87 10.07 6.95
N TYR A 65 9.48 10.57 8.11
CA TYR A 65 8.13 10.96 8.47
C TYR A 65 7.95 12.46 8.45
N VAL A 66 6.76 12.89 8.05
CA VAL A 66 6.29 14.26 8.11
C VAL A 66 4.89 14.29 8.71
N ALA A 67 4.57 15.33 9.48
CA ALA A 67 3.21 15.54 9.93
C ALA A 67 2.30 15.80 8.71
N LEU A 68 1.19 15.08 8.61
CA LEU A 68 0.36 15.09 7.40
C LEU A 68 -0.20 16.48 7.07
N ARG A 69 -0.59 17.27 8.07
CA ARG A 69 -1.10 18.64 7.86
C ARG A 69 -0.01 19.56 7.32
N ASP A 70 1.16 19.56 7.95
CA ASP A 70 2.31 20.36 7.49
C ASP A 70 2.70 19.97 6.06
N PHE A 71 2.70 18.67 5.74
CA PHE A 71 2.93 18.19 4.36
C PHE A 71 1.89 18.74 3.37
N CYS A 72 0.61 18.72 3.73
CA CYS A 72 -0.48 19.26 2.91
C CYS A 72 -0.37 20.77 2.72
N ASP A 73 0.04 21.51 3.76
CA ASP A 73 0.25 22.96 3.72
C ASP A 73 1.44 23.31 2.82
N ILE A 74 2.54 22.55 2.90
CA ILE A 74 3.74 22.70 2.07
C ILE A 74 3.43 22.51 0.58
N ILE A 75 2.75 21.42 0.23
CA ILE A 75 2.52 21.08 -1.19
C ILE A 75 1.35 21.88 -1.81
N GLY A 76 0.53 22.52 -0.95
CA GLY A 76 -0.61 23.32 -1.34
C GLY A 76 -1.79 22.55 -1.94
N GLY A 77 -2.91 23.24 -2.07
CA GLY A 77 -4.12 22.71 -2.75
C GLY A 77 -4.81 21.55 -2.03
N CYS A 78 -4.50 21.33 -0.75
CA CYS A 78 -5.00 20.23 0.05
C CYS A 78 -6.09 20.70 1.03
N THR A 79 -7.13 19.90 1.22
CA THR A 79 -8.05 20.02 2.37
C THR A 79 -8.00 18.73 3.19
N VAL A 80 -7.80 18.86 4.51
CA VAL A 80 -7.60 17.73 5.43
C VAL A 80 -8.74 17.65 6.44
N THR A 81 -9.54 16.58 6.37
CA THR A 81 -10.56 16.24 7.37
C THR A 81 -10.15 15.04 8.21
N TRP A 82 -10.71 14.91 9.41
CA TRP A 82 -10.36 13.86 10.38
C TRP A 82 -11.59 13.06 10.81
N ASP A 83 -11.49 11.74 10.74
CA ASP A 83 -12.43 10.80 11.35
C ASP A 83 -11.78 10.19 12.60
N ALA A 84 -12.28 10.59 13.78
CA ALA A 84 -11.78 10.12 15.06
C ALA A 84 -12.14 8.65 15.36
N LYS A 85 -13.22 8.12 14.77
CA LYS A 85 -13.69 6.75 15.02
C LYS A 85 -12.78 5.75 14.33
N THR A 86 -12.38 6.04 13.10
CA THR A 86 -11.48 5.17 12.32
C THR A 86 -10.02 5.57 12.47
N ARG A 87 -9.73 6.71 13.12
CA ARG A 87 -8.39 7.32 13.20
C ARG A 87 -7.81 7.56 11.80
N THR A 88 -8.64 8.10 10.92
CA THR A 88 -8.31 8.31 9.50
C THR A 88 -8.34 9.80 9.16
N ALA A 89 -7.26 10.28 8.55
CA ALA A 89 -7.27 11.56 7.86
C ALA A 89 -7.68 11.35 6.39
N VAL A 90 -8.56 12.21 5.90
CA VAL A 90 -8.95 12.26 4.48
C VAL A 90 -8.41 13.56 3.91
N VAL A 91 -7.59 13.44 2.88
CA VAL A 91 -6.99 14.56 2.16
C VAL A 91 -7.61 14.63 0.78
N THR A 92 -8.09 15.81 0.41
CA THR A 92 -8.53 16.10 -0.96
C THR A 92 -7.56 17.05 -1.62
N LYS A 93 -7.14 16.74 -2.86
CA LYS A 93 -6.30 17.60 -3.71
C LYS A 93 -6.86 17.54 -5.13
N GLY A 94 -7.42 18.66 -5.61
CA GLY A 94 -8.21 18.66 -6.84
C GLY A 94 -9.40 17.70 -6.75
N THR A 95 -9.51 16.76 -7.70
CA THR A 95 -10.57 15.73 -7.71
C THR A 95 -10.21 14.46 -6.95
N LYS A 96 -8.99 14.38 -6.41
CA LYS A 96 -8.48 13.17 -5.77
C LYS A 96 -8.78 13.17 -4.27
N VAL A 97 -9.03 11.96 -3.76
CA VAL A 97 -9.28 11.70 -2.34
C VAL A 97 -8.31 10.62 -1.88
N ALA A 98 -7.40 11.01 -0.98
CA ALA A 98 -6.45 10.12 -0.34
C ALA A 98 -6.83 9.93 1.14
N THR A 99 -6.69 8.70 1.64
CA THR A 99 -6.96 8.36 3.04
C THR A 99 -5.70 7.82 3.71
N PHE A 100 -5.43 8.33 4.91
CA PHE A 100 -4.30 7.98 5.75
C PHE A 100 -4.85 7.48 7.08
N THR A 101 -4.71 6.20 7.36
CA THR A 101 -5.27 5.57 8.57
C THR A 101 -4.14 5.19 9.51
N ASP A 102 -4.27 5.54 10.78
CA ASP A 102 -3.30 5.14 11.80
C ASP A 102 -3.16 3.61 11.89
N GLY A 103 -1.93 3.12 11.86
CA GLY A 103 -1.60 1.69 11.86
C GLY A 103 -1.50 1.04 10.48
N ASP A 104 -2.02 1.67 9.42
CA ASP A 104 -1.93 1.13 8.07
C ASP A 104 -0.50 1.26 7.50
N TYR A 105 -0.15 0.31 6.62
CA TYR A 105 1.12 0.27 5.89
C TYR A 105 0.96 0.76 4.45
N TYR A 106 -0.09 1.53 4.15
CA TYR A 106 -0.31 2.09 2.82
C TYR A 106 -1.13 3.37 2.91
N VAL A 107 -0.95 4.24 1.92
CA VAL A 107 -1.86 5.34 1.63
C VAL A 107 -2.81 4.87 0.53
N TYR A 108 -4.11 5.02 0.75
CA TYR A 108 -5.11 4.70 -0.28
C TYR A 108 -5.52 5.98 -1.01
N GLU A 109 -5.53 5.96 -2.34
CA GLU A 109 -5.98 7.10 -3.16
C GLU A 109 -6.62 6.55 -4.43
N ASP A 110 -7.88 6.92 -4.67
CA ASP A 110 -8.62 6.62 -5.92
C ASP A 110 -8.41 5.19 -6.46
N GLY A 111 -8.54 4.19 -5.57
CA GLY A 111 -8.39 2.78 -5.92
C GLY A 111 -6.97 2.23 -5.85
N ARG A 112 -5.94 3.05 -5.66
CA ARG A 112 -4.53 2.66 -5.54
C ARG A 112 -4.08 2.52 -4.08
N CYS A 113 -3.04 1.73 -3.87
CA CYS A 113 -2.45 1.48 -2.54
C CYS A 113 -0.94 1.73 -2.57
N PHE A 114 -0.50 2.88 -2.07
CA PHE A 114 0.92 3.24 -2.00
C PHE A 114 1.53 2.73 -0.70
N TYR A 115 2.30 1.64 -0.78
CA TYR A 115 2.88 0.97 0.38
C TYR A 115 3.92 1.84 1.11
N THR A 116 3.89 1.83 2.45
CA THR A 116 4.65 2.76 3.28
C THR A 116 5.85 2.16 4.01
N VAL A 117 6.16 0.86 3.80
CA VAL A 117 7.17 0.00 4.48
C VAL A 117 7.07 -0.05 6.01
N GLU A 118 6.80 1.09 6.64
CA GLU A 118 6.49 1.30 8.03
C GLU A 118 5.10 1.93 8.19
N ARG A 119 4.43 1.67 9.31
CA ARG A 119 3.05 2.14 9.54
C ARG A 119 2.93 3.67 9.62
N ILE A 120 1.85 4.19 9.07
CA ILE A 120 1.30 5.51 9.43
C ILE A 120 1.03 5.51 10.93
N ARG A 121 1.38 6.58 11.63
CA ARG A 121 1.33 6.61 13.10
C ARG A 121 0.98 7.97 13.66
N ILE A 122 0.22 7.98 14.75
CA ILE A 122 0.00 9.18 15.56
C ILE A 122 1.11 9.31 16.62
N ILE A 123 1.79 10.46 16.64
CA ILE A 123 2.80 10.84 17.65
C ILE A 123 2.35 12.18 18.21
N ASP A 124 2.23 12.29 19.54
CA ASP A 124 1.77 13.51 20.22
C ASP A 124 0.50 14.13 19.59
N ASN A 125 -0.51 13.28 19.37
CA ASN A 125 -1.79 13.65 18.77
C ASN A 125 -1.70 14.21 17.33
N THR A 126 -0.57 14.01 16.65
CA THR A 126 -0.34 14.42 15.27
C THR A 126 -0.12 13.19 14.40
N MET A 127 -0.81 13.12 13.25
CA MET A 127 -0.60 12.03 12.29
C MET A 127 0.70 12.26 11.50
N PHE A 128 1.63 11.33 11.63
CA PHE A 128 2.87 11.26 10.88
C PHE A 128 2.78 10.17 9.82
N VAL A 129 3.19 10.54 8.60
CA VAL A 129 3.14 9.67 7.42
C VAL A 129 4.53 9.55 6.81
N PRO A 130 4.91 8.37 6.29
CA PRO A 130 6.10 8.25 5.46
C PRO A 130 5.98 9.15 4.23
N VAL A 131 6.99 9.99 4.01
CA VAL A 131 6.90 11.10 3.04
C VAL A 131 6.74 10.63 1.60
N ARG A 132 7.41 9.54 1.19
CA ARG A 132 7.39 9.06 -0.20
C ARG A 132 6.00 8.57 -0.65
N PRO A 133 5.31 7.69 0.09
CA PRO A 133 3.94 7.29 -0.25
C PRO A 133 2.94 8.45 -0.23
N ALA A 134 3.07 9.36 0.75
CA ALA A 134 2.21 10.54 0.84
C ALA A 134 2.40 11.46 -0.38
N ALA A 135 3.65 11.71 -0.77
CA ALA A 135 4.00 12.49 -1.95
C ALA A 135 3.52 11.84 -3.24
N LYS A 136 3.76 10.52 -3.41
CA LYS A 136 3.26 9.77 -4.58
C LYS A 136 1.74 9.89 -4.68
N ALA A 137 1.01 9.73 -3.58
CA ALA A 137 -0.45 9.84 -3.55
C ALA A 137 -0.98 11.24 -3.91
N LEU A 138 -0.19 12.29 -3.65
CA LEU A 138 -0.61 13.69 -3.83
C LEU A 138 0.13 14.42 -4.97
N GLY A 139 0.75 13.67 -5.89
CA GLY A 139 1.39 14.21 -7.09
C GLY A 139 2.64 15.04 -6.81
N VAL A 140 3.51 14.54 -5.95
CA VAL A 140 4.76 15.19 -5.54
C VAL A 140 5.91 14.18 -5.64
N THR A 141 7.06 14.61 -6.16
CA THR A 141 8.29 13.82 -6.18
C THR A 141 9.11 14.06 -4.92
N VAL A 142 9.94 13.08 -4.55
CA VAL A 142 10.74 13.13 -3.32
C VAL A 142 12.20 12.84 -3.66
N GLY A 143 13.06 13.82 -3.43
CA GLY A 143 14.52 13.68 -3.38
C GLY A 143 15.01 13.41 -1.96
N TRP A 144 16.15 12.73 -1.85
CA TRP A 144 16.90 12.59 -0.59
C TRP A 144 18.33 13.06 -0.81
N ASP A 145 18.77 14.01 0.01
CA ASP A 145 20.17 14.43 0.07
C ASP A 145 20.83 13.80 1.29
N ASN A 146 21.82 12.93 1.03
CA ASN A 146 22.55 12.23 2.09
C ASN A 146 23.56 13.13 2.82
N ALA A 147 24.13 14.14 2.17
CA ALA A 147 25.10 15.04 2.78
C ALA A 147 24.41 15.95 3.81
N THR A 148 23.23 16.46 3.47
CA THR A 148 22.45 17.34 4.34
C THR A 148 21.39 16.61 5.16
N ARG A 149 21.18 15.31 4.93
CA ARG A 149 20.12 14.48 5.53
C ARG A 149 18.75 15.14 5.41
N SER A 150 18.44 15.63 4.21
CA SER A 150 17.23 16.39 3.94
C SER A 150 16.37 15.77 2.85
N VAL A 151 15.10 16.14 2.85
CA VAL A 151 14.14 15.77 1.81
C VAL A 151 13.87 16.97 0.93
N THR A 152 13.88 16.78 -0.38
CA THR A 152 13.41 17.76 -1.36
C THR A 152 12.08 17.29 -1.94
N LEU A 153 11.11 18.19 -2.03
CA LEU A 153 9.81 17.98 -2.65
C LEU A 153 9.71 18.87 -3.89
N GLU A 154 9.12 18.34 -4.95
CA GLU A 154 8.80 19.10 -6.16
C GLU A 154 7.39 18.72 -6.62
N ASN A 155 6.58 19.71 -6.97
CA ASN A 155 5.25 19.47 -7.54
C ASN A 155 5.40 18.99 -8.98
N THR A 156 4.79 17.86 -9.32
CA THR A 156 4.82 17.34 -10.70
C THR A 156 3.81 18.04 -11.61
N GLY A 157 2.82 18.72 -11.04
CA GLY A 157 1.65 19.23 -11.75
C GLY A 157 0.66 18.12 -12.18
N GLU A 158 0.96 16.86 -11.88
CA GLU A 158 0.17 15.70 -12.29
C GLU A 158 -0.18 14.82 -11.08
N LEU A 159 -1.47 14.57 -10.89
CA LEU A 159 -1.96 13.62 -9.89
C LEU A 159 -1.93 12.20 -10.44
N PRO A 160 -1.76 11.17 -9.58
CA PRO A 160 -1.79 9.78 -10.01
C PRO A 160 -3.08 9.45 -10.79
N VAL A 161 -2.96 8.69 -11.87
CA VAL A 161 -4.15 8.12 -12.54
C VAL A 161 -4.91 7.19 -11.58
N SER A 162 -6.22 7.06 -11.78
CA SER A 162 -7.08 6.19 -10.97
C SER A 162 -6.65 4.72 -11.03
N GLY A 163 -6.94 3.95 -9.98
CA GLY A 163 -6.62 2.52 -9.91
C GLY A 163 -7.23 1.72 -11.06
N ASP A 164 -8.46 2.03 -11.45
CA ASP A 164 -9.15 1.35 -12.57
C ASP A 164 -8.48 1.56 -13.92
N LYS A 165 -7.71 2.64 -14.09
CA LYS A 165 -6.92 2.90 -15.30
C LYS A 165 -5.49 2.38 -15.17
N PHE A 166 -4.96 2.37 -13.94
CA PHE A 166 -3.58 1.96 -13.67
C PHE A 166 -3.41 0.44 -13.69
N TYR A 167 -4.30 -0.31 -13.03
CA TYR A 167 -4.20 -1.75 -12.95
C TYR A 167 -4.84 -2.40 -14.18
N ASN A 168 -4.15 -3.37 -14.78
CA ASN A 168 -4.82 -4.31 -15.67
C ASN A 168 -5.83 -5.14 -14.83
N ALA A 169 -7.09 -5.13 -15.25
CA ALA A 169 -8.19 -5.73 -14.49
C ALA A 169 -8.02 -7.24 -14.30
N ASP A 170 -7.53 -7.95 -15.32
CA ASP A 170 -7.29 -9.40 -15.25
C ASP A 170 -6.10 -9.73 -14.33
N ASP A 171 -5.02 -8.95 -14.42
CA ASP A 171 -3.86 -9.10 -13.54
C ASP A 171 -4.26 -8.89 -12.07
N LEU A 172 -5.01 -7.83 -11.75
CA LEU A 172 -5.50 -7.59 -10.38
C LEU A 172 -6.49 -8.69 -9.92
N TYR A 173 -7.36 -9.15 -10.82
CA TYR A 173 -8.32 -10.22 -10.54
C TYR A 173 -7.61 -11.52 -10.16
N TRP A 174 -6.67 -11.98 -10.98
CA TRP A 174 -5.98 -13.25 -10.75
C TRP A 174 -4.97 -13.17 -9.62
N LEU A 175 -4.20 -12.08 -9.52
CA LEU A 175 -3.19 -11.91 -8.48
C LEU A 175 -3.83 -11.84 -7.08
N SER A 176 -4.92 -11.08 -6.91
CA SER A 176 -5.60 -11.00 -5.61
C SER A 176 -6.20 -12.34 -5.17
N ARG A 177 -6.68 -13.15 -6.11
CA ARG A 177 -7.25 -14.48 -5.82
C ARG A 177 -6.20 -15.49 -5.44
N ILE A 178 -5.07 -15.55 -6.16
CA ILE A 178 -4.02 -16.50 -5.79
C ILE A 178 -3.40 -16.12 -4.45
N ILE A 179 -3.15 -14.83 -4.19
CA ILE A 179 -2.70 -14.37 -2.87
C ILE A 179 -3.71 -14.76 -1.78
N SER A 180 -5.01 -14.57 -2.03
CA SER A 180 -6.04 -14.94 -1.08
C SER A 180 -6.14 -16.45 -0.86
N ALA A 181 -5.86 -17.27 -1.87
CA ALA A 181 -5.96 -18.73 -1.71
C ALA A 181 -4.76 -19.31 -0.97
N GLU A 182 -3.57 -18.73 -1.18
CA GLU A 182 -2.30 -19.21 -0.63
C GLU A 182 -1.95 -18.59 0.73
N ALA A 183 -2.30 -17.32 0.97
CA ALA A 183 -1.82 -16.55 2.11
C ALA A 183 -2.95 -15.91 2.95
N LYS A 184 -4.18 -16.44 2.87
CA LYS A 184 -5.27 -16.00 3.75
C LYS A 184 -4.91 -16.22 5.21
N GLY A 185 -4.99 -15.13 5.99
CA GLY A 185 -4.65 -15.13 7.42
C GLY A 185 -3.19 -14.80 7.72
N GLU A 186 -2.31 -14.75 6.71
CA GLU A 186 -0.96 -14.21 6.87
C GLU A 186 -0.99 -12.68 6.98
N SER A 187 0.11 -12.09 7.48
CA SER A 187 0.28 -10.64 7.50
C SER A 187 0.23 -10.04 6.09
N LEU A 188 -0.04 -8.74 5.97
CA LEU A 188 0.00 -8.04 4.67
C LEU A 188 1.36 -8.26 3.96
N TYR A 189 2.45 -8.22 4.72
CA TYR A 189 3.80 -8.49 4.24
C TYR A 189 3.95 -9.93 3.67
N GLY A 190 3.37 -10.94 4.32
CA GLY A 190 3.37 -12.31 3.81
C GLY A 190 2.52 -12.49 2.56
N GLN A 191 1.39 -11.78 2.47
CA GLN A 191 0.52 -11.75 1.28
C GLN A 191 1.23 -11.09 0.08
N ILE A 192 1.96 -10.00 0.32
CA ILE A 192 2.82 -9.35 -0.68
C ILE A 192 3.90 -10.31 -1.17
N ALA A 193 4.57 -11.05 -0.27
CA ALA A 193 5.64 -11.98 -0.65
C ALA A 193 5.14 -13.10 -1.58
N VAL A 194 3.95 -13.64 -1.34
CA VAL A 194 3.31 -14.60 -2.26
C VAL A 194 3.01 -13.96 -3.61
N GLY A 195 2.52 -12.71 -3.62
CA GLY A 195 2.33 -11.94 -4.84
C GLY A 195 3.63 -11.73 -5.63
N ASN A 196 4.73 -11.40 -4.94
CA ASN A 196 6.05 -11.24 -5.56
C ASN A 196 6.54 -12.54 -6.20
N VAL A 197 6.32 -13.72 -5.59
CA VAL A 197 6.66 -15.00 -6.25
C VAL A 197 5.97 -15.14 -7.60
N VAL A 198 4.69 -14.75 -7.72
CA VAL A 198 3.97 -14.81 -9.01
C VAL A 198 4.56 -13.82 -10.02
N LEU A 199 4.90 -12.60 -9.59
CA LEU A 199 5.47 -11.58 -10.46
C LEU A 199 6.92 -11.90 -10.88
N ASN A 200 7.73 -12.46 -9.98
CA ASN A 200 9.11 -12.90 -10.27
C ASN A 200 9.10 -14.05 -11.27
N ARG A 201 8.17 -15.01 -11.11
CA ARG A 201 7.93 -16.05 -12.13
C ARG A 201 7.54 -15.42 -13.47
N LYS A 202 6.57 -14.48 -13.49
CA LYS A 202 6.17 -13.78 -14.72
C LYS A 202 7.36 -13.10 -15.42
N ALA A 203 8.31 -12.56 -14.66
CA ALA A 203 9.50 -11.89 -15.17
C ALA A 203 10.62 -12.86 -15.61
N SER A 204 10.61 -14.10 -15.12
CA SER A 204 11.63 -15.11 -15.43
C SER A 204 11.34 -15.84 -16.75
N SER A 205 12.38 -16.02 -17.57
CA SER A 205 12.29 -16.78 -18.83
C SER A 205 11.94 -18.26 -18.65
N SER A 206 11.98 -18.78 -17.42
CA SER A 206 11.63 -20.18 -17.11
C SER A 206 10.12 -20.42 -17.02
N TYR A 207 9.31 -19.36 -16.97
CA TYR A 207 7.86 -19.42 -16.75
C TYR A 207 7.09 -18.62 -17.81
N PRO A 208 5.76 -18.80 -17.90
CA PRO A 208 4.92 -17.95 -18.72
C PRO A 208 5.01 -16.46 -18.32
N ASN A 209 4.89 -15.56 -19.29
CA ASN A 209 5.07 -14.12 -19.11
C ASN A 209 3.79 -13.35 -18.74
N THR A 210 2.76 -14.03 -18.25
CA THR A 210 1.51 -13.42 -17.77
C THR A 210 1.15 -13.95 -16.37
N ILE A 211 0.46 -13.15 -15.55
CA ILE A 211 0.02 -13.58 -14.21
C ILE A 211 -0.86 -14.83 -14.32
N TYR A 212 -1.83 -14.80 -15.23
CA TYR A 212 -2.67 -15.96 -15.52
C TYR A 212 -1.83 -17.18 -15.94
N GLY A 213 -0.90 -16.99 -16.88
CA GLY A 213 -0.02 -18.07 -17.35
C GLY A 213 0.78 -18.70 -16.21
N VAL A 214 1.36 -17.92 -15.31
CA VAL A 214 2.08 -18.42 -14.13
C VAL A 214 1.17 -19.22 -13.20
N ILE A 215 -0.02 -18.71 -12.90
CA ILE A 215 -0.96 -19.35 -11.96
C ILE A 215 -1.43 -20.70 -12.51
N PHE A 216 -1.75 -20.75 -13.80
CA PHE A 216 -2.35 -21.92 -14.45
C PHE A 216 -1.35 -22.80 -15.21
N ASP A 217 -0.05 -22.56 -15.06
CA ASP A 217 0.97 -23.39 -15.69
C ASP A 217 0.87 -24.85 -15.21
N ARG A 218 1.05 -25.77 -16.16
CA ARG A 218 1.00 -27.22 -15.97
C ARG A 218 2.22 -27.94 -16.51
N LYS A 219 3.23 -27.22 -17.03
CA LYS A 219 4.43 -27.79 -17.66
C LYS A 219 5.13 -28.82 -16.78
N HIS A 220 5.18 -28.59 -15.48
CA HIS A 220 5.78 -29.49 -14.48
C HIS A 220 4.76 -29.95 -13.43
N GLY A 221 3.49 -30.03 -13.81
CA GLY A 221 2.37 -30.24 -12.89
C GLY A 221 1.76 -28.92 -12.41
N THR A 222 0.76 -29.02 -11.54
CA THR A 222 0.02 -27.86 -11.05
C THR A 222 0.93 -26.99 -10.18
N GLN A 223 1.18 -25.75 -10.58
CA GLN A 223 2.04 -24.83 -9.84
C GLN A 223 1.45 -24.39 -8.49
N PHE A 224 0.12 -24.22 -8.45
CA PHE A 224 -0.60 -23.74 -7.27
C PHE A 224 -1.79 -24.66 -6.97
N SER A 225 -1.79 -25.29 -5.79
CA SER A 225 -2.84 -26.24 -5.40
C SER A 225 -4.29 -25.68 -5.44
N PRO A 226 -4.54 -24.38 -5.19
CA PRO A 226 -5.85 -23.75 -5.36
C PRO A 226 -6.47 -23.87 -6.75
N VAL A 227 -5.66 -24.05 -7.79
CA VAL A 227 -6.16 -24.28 -9.15
C VAL A 227 -6.86 -25.63 -9.24
N SER A 228 -6.26 -26.68 -8.68
CA SER A 228 -6.82 -28.03 -8.68
C SER A 228 -8.04 -28.16 -7.75
N PHE A 229 -8.01 -27.49 -6.60
CA PHE A 229 -9.12 -27.52 -5.65
C PHE A 229 -10.25 -26.53 -5.97
N GLY A 230 -10.08 -25.68 -7.00
CA GLY A 230 -11.05 -24.66 -7.40
C GLY A 230 -11.19 -23.48 -6.42
N THR A 231 -10.41 -23.45 -5.34
CA THR A 231 -10.44 -22.35 -4.36
C THR A 231 -9.95 -21.03 -4.94
N ILE A 232 -9.20 -21.06 -6.04
CA ILE A 232 -8.79 -19.88 -6.82
C ILE A 232 -9.99 -19.02 -7.28
N TYR A 233 -11.19 -19.61 -7.46
CA TYR A 233 -12.40 -18.90 -7.90
C TYR A 233 -13.20 -18.27 -6.75
N GLN A 234 -12.77 -18.44 -5.49
CA GLN A 234 -13.43 -17.82 -4.33
C GLN A 234 -13.10 -16.33 -4.22
N LYS A 235 -14.09 -15.53 -3.79
CA LYS A 235 -13.92 -14.08 -3.60
C LYS A 235 -12.68 -13.79 -2.73
N PRO A 236 -11.72 -12.97 -3.18
CA PRO A 236 -10.52 -12.68 -2.42
C PRO A 236 -10.84 -11.85 -1.18
N THR A 237 -10.00 -11.97 -0.14
CA THR A 237 -10.08 -11.09 1.03
C THR A 237 -9.69 -9.65 0.66
N ALA A 238 -10.16 -8.67 1.44
CA ALA A 238 -9.78 -7.28 1.25
C ALA A 238 -8.26 -7.07 1.36
N SER A 239 -7.60 -7.76 2.30
CA SER A 239 -6.14 -7.72 2.46
C SER A 239 -5.39 -8.24 1.23
N ALA A 240 -5.91 -9.29 0.56
CA ALA A 240 -5.29 -9.86 -0.62
C ALA A 240 -5.43 -8.95 -1.84
N ILE A 241 -6.55 -8.21 -1.93
CA ILE A 241 -6.70 -7.15 -2.94
C ILE A 241 -5.69 -6.03 -2.71
N ILE A 242 -5.51 -5.59 -1.45
CA ILE A 242 -4.51 -4.56 -1.10
C ILE A 242 -3.10 -5.06 -1.42
N ALA A 243 -2.75 -6.29 -1.04
CA ALA A 243 -1.47 -6.91 -1.35
C ALA A 243 -1.20 -6.98 -2.87
N ALA A 244 -2.19 -7.42 -3.65
CA ALA A 244 -2.08 -7.47 -5.11
C ALA A 244 -1.83 -6.07 -5.71
N LYS A 245 -2.56 -5.04 -5.24
CA LYS A 245 -2.34 -3.66 -5.67
C LYS A 245 -0.93 -3.18 -5.34
N ILE A 246 -0.44 -3.47 -4.14
CA ILE A 246 0.93 -3.11 -3.71
C ILE A 246 1.98 -3.79 -4.60
N CYS A 247 1.81 -5.08 -4.91
CA CYS A 247 2.67 -5.79 -5.86
C CYS A 247 2.63 -5.15 -7.26
N LEU A 248 1.44 -4.77 -7.76
CA LEU A 248 1.26 -4.12 -9.06
C LEU A 248 1.73 -2.65 -9.09
N GLU A 249 1.87 -2.00 -7.93
CA GLU A 249 2.59 -0.73 -7.79
C GLU A 249 4.11 -0.89 -7.92
N GLY A 250 4.60 -2.13 -7.99
CA GLY A 250 6.01 -2.49 -8.16
C GLY A 250 6.76 -2.74 -6.86
N TYR A 251 6.07 -2.84 -5.71
CA TYR A 251 6.75 -3.17 -4.48
C TYR A 251 7.17 -4.65 -4.47
N SER A 252 8.46 -4.88 -4.30
CA SER A 252 9.07 -6.20 -4.18
C SER A 252 9.83 -6.32 -2.86
N ILE A 253 9.59 -7.42 -2.16
CA ILE A 253 10.35 -7.80 -0.97
C ILE A 253 11.70 -8.40 -1.38
N SER A 254 11.71 -9.17 -2.47
CA SER A 254 12.88 -9.78 -3.08
C SER A 254 12.52 -10.18 -4.50
N ASP A 255 13.39 -9.87 -5.45
CA ASP A 255 13.22 -10.25 -6.86
C ASP A 255 13.69 -11.68 -7.14
N GLU A 256 14.35 -12.32 -6.16
CA GLU A 256 14.94 -13.65 -6.29
C GLU A 256 13.98 -14.78 -5.87
N ILE A 257 12.95 -14.48 -5.07
CA ILE A 257 12.04 -15.53 -4.57
C ILE A 257 11.17 -16.09 -5.69
N LEU A 258 11.28 -17.38 -5.94
CA LEU A 258 10.52 -18.11 -6.96
C LEU A 258 9.66 -19.21 -6.36
N PHE A 259 9.84 -19.55 -5.08
CA PHE A 259 9.11 -20.61 -4.41
C PHE A 259 8.73 -20.20 -2.99
N PHE A 260 7.63 -20.79 -2.50
CA PHE A 260 7.31 -20.78 -1.08
C PHE A 260 6.68 -22.11 -0.66
N MET A 261 6.79 -22.44 0.61
CA MET A 261 6.09 -23.58 1.21
C MET A 261 5.82 -23.34 2.70
N ASN A 262 4.77 -23.99 3.21
CA ASN A 262 4.56 -24.10 4.65
C ASN A 262 5.06 -25.48 5.12
N PRO A 263 6.23 -25.57 5.79
CA PRO A 263 6.85 -26.85 6.14
C PRO A 263 6.03 -27.66 7.17
N LYS A 264 5.05 -27.04 7.85
CA LYS A 264 4.19 -27.74 8.81
C LYS A 264 3.12 -28.60 8.15
N ILE A 265 2.74 -28.26 6.91
CA ILE A 265 1.63 -28.93 6.19
C ILE A 265 2.06 -29.49 4.83
N ALA A 266 3.27 -29.16 4.36
CA ALA A 266 3.78 -29.68 3.11
C ALA A 266 3.95 -31.20 3.17
N THR A 267 3.41 -31.89 2.17
CA THR A 267 3.58 -33.34 1.98
C THR A 267 4.75 -33.67 1.04
N ASN A 268 5.37 -32.66 0.44
CA ASN A 268 6.53 -32.77 -0.45
C ASN A 268 7.60 -31.74 -0.04
N ASN A 269 8.83 -32.20 0.15
CA ASN A 269 9.97 -31.39 0.59
C ASN A 269 10.97 -31.05 -0.52
N TRP A 270 10.63 -31.29 -1.79
CA TRP A 270 11.52 -31.05 -2.91
C TRP A 270 12.04 -29.60 -2.95
N ILE A 271 11.18 -28.60 -2.68
CA ILE A 271 11.60 -27.19 -2.61
C ILE A 271 12.70 -27.02 -1.56
N ALA A 272 12.46 -27.46 -0.32
CA ALA A 272 13.43 -27.35 0.77
C ALA A 272 14.74 -28.13 0.51
N GLN A 273 14.71 -29.16 -0.33
CA GLN A 273 15.89 -29.96 -0.67
C GLN A 273 16.68 -29.44 -1.89
N ASN A 274 16.06 -28.65 -2.77
CA ASN A 274 16.62 -28.31 -4.08
C ASN A 274 16.64 -26.81 -4.39
N ARG A 275 16.22 -25.95 -3.44
CA ARG A 275 16.15 -24.49 -3.58
C ARG A 275 16.82 -23.81 -2.40
N THR A 276 17.32 -22.61 -2.62
CA THR A 276 18.06 -21.86 -1.59
C THR A 276 17.06 -21.17 -0.67
N PHE A 277 17.15 -21.42 0.64
CA PHE A 277 16.30 -20.72 1.61
C PHE A 277 16.72 -19.25 1.70
N GLU A 278 15.76 -18.35 1.50
CA GLU A 278 15.98 -16.90 1.59
C GLU A 278 15.55 -16.38 2.97
N PHE A 279 14.27 -16.55 3.30
CA PHE A 279 13.69 -16.06 4.55
C PHE A 279 12.34 -16.70 4.87
N ARG A 280 11.83 -16.40 6.05
CA ARG A 280 10.52 -16.85 6.53
C ARG A 280 9.63 -15.65 6.86
N ILE A 281 8.38 -15.68 6.42
CA ILE A 281 7.33 -14.74 6.83
C ILE A 281 6.13 -15.55 7.30
N GLY A 282 5.76 -15.38 8.57
CA GLY A 282 4.66 -16.12 9.19
C GLY A 282 4.85 -17.63 9.08
N ASN A 283 3.96 -18.30 8.37
CA ASN A 283 4.04 -19.76 8.15
C ASN A 283 4.78 -20.17 6.87
N HIS A 284 5.11 -19.21 5.99
CA HIS A 284 5.76 -19.50 4.72
C HIS A 284 7.28 -19.30 4.78
N TYR A 285 7.98 -20.27 4.20
CA TYR A 285 9.40 -20.24 3.93
C TYR A 285 9.55 -19.94 2.43
N PHE A 286 10.36 -18.96 2.08
CA PHE A 286 10.57 -18.49 0.71
C PHE A 286 11.96 -18.90 0.22
N TYR A 287 12.05 -19.22 -1.07
CA TYR A 287 13.25 -19.77 -1.68
C TYR A 287 13.48 -19.22 -3.10
N SER A 288 14.74 -19.16 -3.51
CA SER A 288 15.20 -18.91 -4.89
C SER A 288 15.45 -20.22 -5.66
#